data_AF-C5LPG9-F1
#
_entry.id   AF-C5LPG9-F1
#
_cell.length_a   1.000
_cell.length_b   1.000
_cell.length_c   1.000
_cell.angle_alpha   90.00
_cell.angle_beta   90.00
_cell.angle_gamma   90.00
#
_symmetry.space_group_name_H-M   'P 1'
#
loop_
_entity.id
_entity.type
_entity.pdbx_description
1 polymer ?
#
loop_
_entity_poly.entity_id
_entity_poly.type
_entity_poly.pdbx_seq_one_letter_code
_entity_poly.pdbx_strand_id
1 'polypeptide(L)'
;IKENQSWSPKPGSTALGYGFTENDCLLPAFNGISLAEDGRVTKRDVSKCLSSFYDPLGKYLEVSMAARMLWRKVVITVNDKYKGVVPEQSYQCIVPANLVQEINSWVDHVKGLADSPVPR
;
A
#
# COMPACT_ATOMS: atom_id res chain seq x y z
N ILE A 1 -25.70 -7.24 -32.34
CA ILE A 1 -24.46 -7.03 -31.56
C ILE A 1 -24.86 -6.12 -30.41
N LYS A 2 -24.77 -6.55 -29.14
CA LYS A 2 -25.02 -5.66 -28.01
C LYS A 2 -23.93 -4.59 -28.04
N GLU A 3 -24.33 -3.33 -28.19
CA GLU A 3 -23.41 -2.20 -28.05
C GLU A 3 -22.71 -2.36 -26.70
N ASN A 4 -21.38 -2.46 -26.73
CA ASN A 4 -20.59 -2.38 -25.53
C ASN A 4 -20.90 -1.03 -24.90
N GLN A 5 -21.62 -1.01 -23.78
CA GLN A 5 -21.74 0.18 -22.97
C GLN A 5 -20.33 0.62 -22.62
N SER A 6 -19.86 1.69 -23.27
CA SER A 6 -18.61 2.35 -22.94
C SER A 6 -18.74 2.83 -21.50
N TRP A 7 -18.04 2.17 -20.59
CA TRP A 7 -17.99 2.62 -19.21
C TRP A 7 -17.08 3.86 -19.19
N SER A 8 -17.68 5.04 -19.21
CA SER A 8 -16.98 6.31 -19.00
C SER A 8 -17.05 6.64 -17.51
N PRO A 9 -15.99 6.34 -16.73
CA PRO A 9 -15.96 6.69 -15.32
C PRO A 9 -16.07 8.21 -15.16
N LYS A 10 -16.93 8.65 -14.25
CA LYS A 10 -17.13 10.08 -13.99
C LYS A 10 -15.87 10.66 -13.33
N PRO A 11 -15.45 11.88 -13.67
CA PRO A 11 -14.44 12.61 -12.90
C PRO A 11 -14.77 12.60 -11.41
N GLY A 12 -13.77 12.36 -10.57
CA GLY A 12 -13.93 12.22 -9.11
C GLY A 12 -14.39 10.84 -8.65
N SER A 13 -14.72 9.91 -9.56
CA SER A 13 -14.94 8.52 -9.18
C SER A 13 -13.61 7.78 -8.98
N THR A 14 -13.65 6.71 -8.18
CA THR A 14 -12.50 5.81 -7.99
C THR A 14 -12.83 4.41 -8.48
N ALA A 15 -11.89 3.76 -9.19
CA ALA A 15 -11.97 2.34 -9.52
C ALA A 15 -10.61 1.68 -9.36
N LEU A 16 -10.60 0.45 -8.83
CA LEU A 16 -9.39 -0.39 -8.72
C LEU A 16 -8.20 0.30 -8.04
N GLY A 17 -8.45 1.17 -7.07
CA GLY A 17 -7.39 1.90 -6.38
C GLY A 17 -6.86 3.13 -7.14
N TYR A 18 -7.61 3.65 -8.11
CA TYR A 18 -7.29 4.89 -8.82
C TYR A 18 -8.47 5.86 -8.84
N GLY A 19 -8.20 7.15 -8.70
CA GLY A 19 -9.12 8.23 -8.98
C GLY A 19 -9.05 8.66 -10.45
N PHE A 20 -10.21 8.95 -11.04
CA PHE A 20 -10.31 9.56 -12.37
C PHE A 20 -10.33 11.08 -12.23
N THR A 21 -9.36 11.74 -12.86
CA THR A 21 -9.31 13.20 -12.95
C THR A 21 -10.22 13.73 -14.06
N GLU A 22 -10.47 15.03 -14.06
CA GLU A 22 -11.23 15.72 -15.12
C GLU A 22 -10.57 15.64 -16.50
N ASN A 23 -9.27 15.34 -16.56
CA ASN A 23 -8.49 15.19 -17.79
C ASN A 23 -8.31 13.73 -18.21
N ASP A 24 -9.21 12.83 -17.78
CA ASP A 24 -9.13 11.37 -18.03
C ASP A 24 -7.82 10.70 -17.57
N CYS A 25 -7.05 11.36 -16.68
CA CYS A 25 -5.85 10.77 -16.09
C CYS A 25 -6.22 9.96 -14.84
N LEU A 26 -5.58 8.80 -14.67
CA LEU A 26 -5.64 7.97 -13.46
C LEU A 26 -4.62 8.44 -12.42
N LEU A 27 -5.02 8.60 -11.16
CA LEU A 27 -4.13 8.84 -10.03
C LEU A 27 -4.30 7.74 -8.99
N PRO A 28 -3.24 7.16 -8.41
CA PRO A 28 -3.41 6.19 -7.34
C PRO A 28 -4.20 6.80 -6.18
N ALA A 29 -5.23 6.09 -5.74
CA ALA A 29 -5.96 6.41 -4.53
C ALA A 29 -5.18 5.81 -3.34
N PHE A 30 -4.21 6.57 -2.82
CA PHE A 30 -3.42 6.20 -1.64
C PHE A 30 -4.26 6.27 -0.34
N ASN A 31 -5.32 5.47 -0.27
CA ASN A 31 -6.34 5.51 0.79
C ASN A 31 -6.18 4.40 1.86
N GLY A 32 -5.03 3.74 1.92
CA GLY A 32 -4.77 2.70 2.91
C GLY A 32 -4.82 3.24 4.35
N ILE A 33 -5.11 2.36 5.31
CA ILE A 33 -5.21 2.70 6.73
C ILE A 33 -3.88 2.44 7.41
N SER A 34 -3.46 3.34 8.31
CA SER A 34 -2.26 3.16 9.14
C SER A 34 -2.46 1.97 10.09
N LEU A 35 -1.39 1.25 10.42
CA LEU A 35 -1.42 0.07 11.27
C LEU A 35 -1.66 0.48 12.74
N ALA A 36 -2.39 -0.35 13.49
CA ALA A 36 -2.64 -0.13 14.90
C ALA A 36 -1.33 -0.21 15.72
N GLU A 37 -1.13 0.70 16.67
CA GLU A 37 0.07 0.71 17.52
C GLU A 37 -0.13 -0.05 18.84
N ASP A 38 -1.01 -1.07 18.83
CA ASP A 38 -1.36 -1.88 20.01
C ASP A 38 -0.39 -3.03 20.30
N GLY A 39 0.67 -3.16 19.49
CA GLY A 39 1.67 -4.21 19.60
C GLY A 39 1.22 -5.59 19.10
N ARG A 40 0.05 -5.69 18.43
CA ARG A 40 -0.51 -6.95 17.91
C ARG A 40 -0.44 -7.08 16.39
N VAL A 41 0.16 -6.09 15.71
CA VAL A 41 0.30 -6.07 14.26
C VAL A 41 1.06 -7.28 13.76
N THR A 42 0.45 -8.03 12.86
CA THR A 42 1.05 -9.21 12.24
C THR A 42 1.71 -8.88 10.91
N LYS A 43 2.57 -9.79 10.44
CA LYS A 43 3.13 -9.73 9.08
C LYS A 43 2.05 -9.67 8.00
N ARG A 44 0.89 -10.33 8.22
CA ARG A 44 -0.27 -10.25 7.32
C ARG A 44 -0.87 -8.85 7.27
N ASP A 45 -0.97 -8.16 8.41
CA ASP A 45 -1.52 -6.80 8.47
C ASP A 45 -0.61 -5.82 7.72
N VAL A 46 0.71 -5.94 7.93
CA VAL A 46 1.70 -5.17 7.15
C VAL A 46 1.55 -5.44 5.65
N SER A 47 1.44 -6.70 5.25
CA SER A 47 1.28 -7.05 3.83
C SER A 47 0.05 -6.40 3.21
N LYS A 48 -1.08 -6.42 3.92
CA LYS A 48 -2.32 -5.76 3.47
C LYS A 48 -2.10 -4.26 3.34
N CYS A 49 -1.58 -3.63 4.39
CA CYS A 49 -1.30 -2.19 4.42
C CYS A 49 -0.44 -1.76 3.23
N LEU A 50 0.74 -2.35 3.05
CA LEU A 50 1.66 -1.98 1.97
C LEU A 50 1.05 -2.23 0.57
N SER A 51 0.28 -3.30 0.40
CA SER A 51 -0.36 -3.61 -0.88
C SER A 51 -1.45 -2.61 -1.26
N SER A 52 -2.08 -1.94 -0.29
CA SER A 52 -3.09 -0.90 -0.54
C SER A 52 -2.51 0.37 -1.18
N PHE A 53 -1.19 0.52 -1.19
CA PHE A 53 -0.49 1.64 -1.82
C PHE A 53 0.29 1.21 -3.07
N TYR A 54 0.07 -0.02 -3.55
CA TYR A 54 0.72 -0.49 -4.78
C TYR A 54 0.17 0.28 -5.99
N ASP A 55 1.08 0.87 -6.76
CA ASP A 55 0.79 1.55 -8.03
C ASP A 55 1.13 0.61 -9.21
N PRO A 56 0.16 -0.17 -9.74
CA PRO A 56 0.40 -1.03 -10.89
C PRO A 56 0.72 -0.29 -12.19
N LEU A 57 0.40 1.01 -12.32
CA LEU A 57 0.74 1.79 -13.51
C LEU A 57 2.13 2.42 -13.41
N GLY A 58 2.74 2.40 -12.23
CA GLY A 58 4.12 2.86 -12.01
C GLY A 58 4.30 4.37 -12.18
N LYS A 59 3.25 5.17 -11.94
CA LYS A 59 3.32 6.64 -11.96
C LYS A 59 4.16 7.18 -10.80
N TYR A 60 4.08 6.51 -9.64
CA TYR A 60 4.84 6.79 -8.42
C TYR A 60 5.67 5.55 -8.07
N LEU A 61 6.65 5.25 -8.92
CA LEU A 61 7.48 4.06 -8.79
C LEU A 61 8.24 4.05 -7.45
N GLU A 62 8.70 5.20 -6.99
CA GLU A 62 9.41 5.40 -5.73
C GLU A 62 8.57 4.97 -4.52
N VAL A 63 7.27 5.25 -4.52
CA VAL A 63 6.33 4.79 -3.49
C VAL A 63 6.27 3.27 -3.46
N SER A 64 6.11 2.65 -4.63
CA SER A 64 6.08 1.19 -4.76
C SER A 64 7.42 0.53 -4.38
N MET A 65 8.55 1.17 -4.67
CA MET A 65 9.88 0.68 -4.29
C MET A 65 10.10 0.76 -2.78
N ALA A 66 9.74 1.87 -2.15
CA ALA A 66 9.82 2.05 -0.71
C ALA A 66 8.96 1.01 0.04
N ALA A 67 7.72 0.78 -0.40
CA ALA A 67 6.85 -0.27 0.15
C ALA A 67 7.51 -1.66 0.08
N ARG A 68 8.12 -2.01 -1.07
CA ARG A 68 8.83 -3.30 -1.23
C ARG A 68 10.04 -3.41 -0.30
N MET A 69 10.79 -2.33 -0.10
CA MET A 69 11.90 -2.30 0.85
C MET A 69 11.44 -2.53 2.29
N LEU A 70 10.39 -1.84 2.73
CA LEU A 70 9.78 -2.03 4.05
C LEU A 70 9.30 -3.47 4.24
N TRP A 71 8.64 -4.04 3.22
CA TRP A 71 8.21 -5.43 3.25
C TRP A 71 9.38 -6.41 3.44
N ARG A 72 10.47 -6.23 2.68
CA ARG A 72 11.67 -7.06 2.83
C ARG A 72 12.25 -6.97 4.24
N LYS A 73 12.31 -5.78 4.82
CA LYS A 73 12.77 -5.56 6.20
C LYS A 73 11.92 -6.34 7.19
N VAL A 74 10.60 -6.27 7.07
CA VAL A 74 9.67 -7.05 7.91
C VAL A 74 9.88 -8.55 7.75
N VAL A 75 10.00 -9.05 6.52
CA VAL A 75 10.25 -10.48 6.27
C VAL A 75 11.54 -10.95 6.95
N ILE A 76 12.63 -10.22 6.78
CA ILE A 76 13.93 -10.56 7.39
C ILE A 76 13.81 -10.55 8.91
N THR A 77 13.31 -9.46 9.50
CA THR A 77 13.20 -9.33 10.96
C THR A 77 12.28 -10.37 11.59
N VAL A 78 11.14 -10.68 10.96
CA VAL A 78 10.23 -11.72 11.45
C VAL A 78 10.89 -13.09 11.35
N ASN A 79 11.53 -13.42 10.23
CA ASN A 79 12.18 -14.72 10.06
C ASN A 79 13.35 -14.91 11.05
N ASP A 80 14.10 -13.85 11.32
CA ASP A 80 15.21 -13.87 12.29
C ASP A 80 14.74 -14.01 13.73
N LYS A 81 13.60 -13.39 14.07
CA LYS A 81 12.99 -13.48 15.41
C LYS A 81 12.29 -14.81 15.65
N TYR A 82 11.61 -15.34 14.63
CA TYR A 82 10.80 -16.56 14.69
C TYR A 82 11.43 -17.69 13.87
N LYS A 83 12.71 -17.98 14.15
CA LYS A 83 13.45 -19.04 13.45
C LYS A 83 12.73 -20.39 13.57
N GLY A 84 12.64 -21.12 12.46
CA GLY A 84 11.99 -22.44 12.40
C GLY A 84 10.47 -22.42 12.22
N VAL A 85 9.84 -21.25 12.17
CA VAL A 85 8.42 -21.14 11.76
C VAL A 85 8.30 -21.33 10.25
N VAL A 86 7.37 -22.19 9.82
CA VAL A 86 7.11 -22.41 8.39
C VAL A 86 6.54 -21.14 7.72
N PRO A 87 6.83 -20.90 6.44
CA PRO A 87 6.45 -19.65 5.75
C PRO A 87 4.98 -19.28 5.89
N GLU A 88 4.07 -20.24 5.84
CA GLU A 88 2.62 -20.05 5.92
C GLU A 88 2.19 -19.52 7.29
N GLN A 89 2.83 -20.00 8.36
CA GLN A 89 2.57 -19.57 9.73
C GLN A 89 3.23 -18.22 10.06
N SER A 90 4.31 -17.87 9.34
CA SER A 90 5.02 -16.60 9.55
C SER A 90 4.14 -15.36 9.35
N TYR A 91 3.05 -15.48 8.60
CA TYR A 91 2.09 -14.39 8.38
C TYR A 91 1.36 -13.96 9.65
N GLN A 92 1.26 -14.84 10.65
CA GLN A 92 0.63 -14.53 11.94
C GLN A 92 1.64 -14.03 12.99
N CYS A 93 2.93 -14.01 12.66
CA CYS A 93 3.95 -13.52 13.57
C CYS A 93 3.83 -12.00 13.75
N ILE A 94 4.02 -11.57 15.00
CA ILE A 94 3.95 -10.16 15.39
C ILE A 94 5.19 -9.42 14.88
N VAL A 95 4.96 -8.28 14.25
CA VAL A 95 5.99 -7.39 13.76
C VAL A 95 6.45 -6.47 14.90
N PRO A 96 7.77 -6.26 15.09
CA PRO A 96 8.28 -5.32 16.09
C PRO A 96 7.72 -3.90 15.94
N ALA A 97 7.38 -3.26 17.06
CA ALA A 97 6.73 -1.95 17.09
C ALA A 97 7.51 -0.85 16.35
N ASN A 98 8.85 -0.88 16.40
CA ASN A 98 9.68 0.08 15.69
C ASN A 98 9.52 -0.01 14.16
N LEU A 99 9.30 -1.22 13.61
CA LEU A 99 9.01 -1.38 12.19
C LEU A 99 7.59 -0.92 11.85
N VAL A 100 6.63 -1.13 12.76
CA VAL A 100 5.26 -0.63 12.58
C VAL A 100 5.26 0.90 12.51
N GLN A 101 5.99 1.57 13.41
CA GLN A 101 6.13 3.03 13.39
C GLN A 101 6.78 3.56 12.10
N GLU A 102 7.82 2.87 11.61
CA GLU A 102 8.48 3.21 10.35
C GLU A 102 7.51 3.08 9.15
N ILE A 103 6.70 2.02 9.14
CA ILE A 103 5.67 1.82 8.11
C ILE A 103 4.59 2.91 8.20
N ASN A 104 4.09 3.22 9.41
CA ASN A 104 3.10 4.28 9.60
C ASN A 104 3.63 5.64 9.15
N SER A 105 4.88 5.97 9.48
CA SER A 105 5.53 7.21 9.01
C SER A 105 5.56 7.28 7.48
N TRP A 106 5.84 6.17 6.81
CA TRP A 106 5.80 6.09 5.34
C TRP A 106 4.37 6.21 4.80
N VAL A 107 3.38 5.55 5.42
CA VAL A 107 1.97 5.66 5.06
C VAL A 107 1.51 7.12 5.08
N ASP A 108 1.83 7.84 6.15
CA ASP A 108 1.43 9.24 6.31
C ASP A 108 2.10 10.15 5.28
N HIS A 109 3.36 9.89 4.95
CA HIS A 109 4.06 10.58 3.87
C HIS A 109 3.38 10.37 2.51
N VAL A 110 3.05 9.12 2.17
CA VAL A 110 2.42 8.77 0.87
C VAL A 110 1.02 9.36 0.75
N LYS A 111 0.24 9.38 1.84
CA LYS A 111 -1.07 10.06 1.86
C LYS A 111 -0.95 11.54 1.51
N GLY A 112 0.08 12.23 2.01
CA GLY A 112 0.35 13.62 1.67
C GLY A 112 0.68 13.87 0.19
N LEU A 113 1.11 12.84 -0.55
CA LEU A 113 1.36 12.95 -2.00
C LEU A 113 0.09 12.92 -2.83
N ALA A 114 -0.99 12.28 -2.34
CA ALA A 114 -2.27 12.22 -3.06
C ALA A 114 -2.94 13.60 -3.17
N ASP A 115 -2.66 14.50 -2.22
CA ASP A 115 -3.20 15.86 -2.16
C ASP A 115 -2.35 16.88 -2.95
N SER A 116 -1.17 16.47 -3.44
CA SER A 116 -0.28 17.36 -4.20
C SER A 116 -0.52 17.21 -5.71
N PRO A 117 -0.89 18.28 -6.43
CA PRO A 117 -1.02 18.23 -7.88
C PRO A 117 0.36 17.92 -8.49
N VAL A 118 0.45 16.82 -9.21
CA VAL A 118 1.67 16.46 -9.96
C VAL A 118 2.03 17.62 -10.88
N PRO A 119 3.22 18.23 -10.76
CA PRO A 119 3.69 19.19 -11.74
C PRO A 119 3.84 18.46 -13.07
N ARG A 120 3.18 18.97 -14.11
CA ARG A 120 3.33 18.50 -15.49
C ARG A 120 4.73 18.75 -16.01
#